data_AF-A0A6I6NL45-F1
#
_entry.id   AF-A0A6I6NL45-F1
#
_cell.length_a   1.000
_cell.length_b   1.000
_cell.length_c   1.000
_cell.angle_alpha   90.00
_cell.angle_beta   90.00
_cell.angle_gamma   90.00
#
_symmetry.space_group_name_H-M   'P 1'
#
loop_
_entity.id
_entity.type
_entity.pdbx_description
1 polymer ?
#
loop_
_entity_poly.entity_id
_entity_poly.type
_entity_poly.pdbx_seq_one_letter_code
_entity_poly.pdbx_strand_id
1 'polypeptide(L)'
;MRGSVVGTVVTLTAGTLLTAAMTTASASPPTGTTAPVTSASARPVLVDCYFHRNIRPGDFILACGDGNSRLTALRWSQWGPDGAKGVGVNWVNDCTPYCAAGTFHSYPVVIRLSGEQAWKKHPYFQRFTNLSLTYTGARPDTFKQVMTYSLWD
;
A
#
# COMPACT_ATOMS: atom_id res chain seq x y z
N MET A 1 -81.79 11.91 -5.75
CA MET A 1 -82.24 12.34 -7.09
C MET A 1 -81.16 11.98 -8.10
N ARG A 2 -81.53 11.20 -9.13
CA ARG A 2 -80.91 11.07 -10.46
C ARG A 2 -79.48 10.46 -10.51
N GLY A 3 -79.20 9.37 -11.21
CA GLY A 3 -79.98 8.69 -12.24
C GLY A 3 -79.47 7.29 -12.62
N SER A 4 -80.37 6.59 -13.33
CA SER A 4 -80.27 5.28 -13.99
C SER A 4 -79.16 5.26 -15.08
N VAL A 5 -78.73 4.12 -15.63
CA VAL A 5 -79.37 3.33 -16.71
C VAL A 5 -78.57 2.01 -16.89
N VAL A 6 -79.19 0.83 -16.70
CA VAL A 6 -79.60 -0.22 -17.69
C VAL A 6 -78.48 -0.87 -18.53
N GLY A 7 -78.50 -2.21 -18.56
CA GLY A 7 -77.99 -2.98 -19.71
C GLY A 7 -77.64 -4.44 -19.43
N THR A 8 -78.63 -5.34 -19.47
CA THR A 8 -78.44 -6.80 -19.49
C THR A 8 -78.16 -7.26 -20.92
N VAL A 9 -77.07 -8.01 -21.17
CA VAL A 9 -76.97 -8.93 -22.32
C VAL A 9 -76.21 -10.17 -21.90
N VAL A 10 -76.91 -11.30 -21.90
CA VAL A 10 -76.36 -12.66 -21.89
C VAL A 10 -76.14 -13.06 -23.34
N THR A 11 -74.92 -13.43 -23.70
CA THR A 11 -74.63 -14.16 -24.94
C THR A 11 -73.75 -15.36 -24.63
N LEU A 12 -74.35 -16.53 -24.80
CA LEU A 12 -73.74 -17.85 -24.72
C LEU A 12 -73.15 -18.16 -26.10
N THR A 13 -71.83 -18.29 -26.22
CA THR A 13 -71.19 -18.88 -27.40
C THR A 13 -70.09 -19.84 -26.97
N ALA A 14 -70.39 -21.14 -27.14
CA ALA A 14 -69.42 -22.21 -27.12
C ALA A 14 -68.55 -22.16 -28.39
N GLY A 15 -67.24 -22.37 -28.27
CA GLY A 15 -66.37 -22.40 -29.43
C GLY A 15 -64.90 -22.69 -29.12
N THR A 16 -64.55 -23.97 -29.27
CA THR A 16 -63.27 -24.50 -29.79
C THR A 16 -61.97 -24.26 -29.01
N LEU A 17 -61.45 -25.37 -28.51
CA LEU A 17 -60.05 -25.65 -28.16
C LEU A 17 -59.11 -25.33 -29.35
N LEU A 18 -58.03 -24.59 -29.12
CA LEU A 18 -56.74 -24.83 -29.79
C LEU A 18 -55.56 -24.21 -29.01
N THR A 19 -54.59 -25.07 -28.76
CA THR A 19 -53.27 -24.91 -28.13
C THR A 19 -52.51 -23.60 -28.41
N ALA A 20 -51.94 -23.00 -27.36
CA ALA A 20 -50.69 -22.25 -27.45
C ALA A 20 -49.79 -22.60 -26.26
N ALA A 21 -48.57 -23.01 -26.61
CA ALA A 21 -47.57 -23.58 -25.73
C ALA A 21 -46.98 -22.56 -24.74
N MET A 22 -46.64 -23.12 -23.60
CA MET A 22 -45.72 -22.66 -22.55
C MET A 22 -44.64 -21.67 -23.04
N THR A 23 -44.52 -20.54 -22.36
CA THR A 23 -43.23 -19.86 -22.18
C THR A 23 -43.17 -19.30 -20.76
N THR A 24 -42.80 -20.17 -19.82
CA THR A 24 -42.29 -19.70 -18.53
C THR A 24 -40.95 -19.01 -18.81
N ALA A 25 -40.93 -17.69 -18.73
CA ALA A 25 -39.70 -16.92 -18.77
C ALA A 25 -38.83 -17.34 -17.57
N SER A 26 -37.84 -18.20 -17.82
CA SER A 26 -36.77 -18.46 -16.85
C SER A 26 -35.93 -17.20 -16.71
N ALA A 27 -36.22 -16.41 -15.68
CA ALA A 27 -35.30 -15.39 -15.21
C ALA A 27 -34.09 -16.10 -14.60
N SER A 28 -33.02 -16.27 -15.38
CA SER A 28 -31.73 -16.67 -14.84
C SER A 28 -31.29 -15.65 -13.79
N PRO A 29 -30.85 -16.06 -12.60
CA PRO A 29 -30.25 -15.13 -11.65
C PRO A 29 -29.03 -14.48 -12.32
N PRO A 30 -28.76 -13.18 -12.08
CA PRO A 30 -27.52 -12.59 -12.56
C PRO A 30 -26.37 -13.39 -11.94
N THR A 31 -25.58 -14.02 -12.80
CA THR A 31 -24.26 -14.54 -12.44
C THR A 31 -23.46 -13.36 -11.95
N GLY A 32 -23.40 -13.19 -10.62
CA GLY A 32 -22.55 -12.20 -10.00
C GLY A 32 -21.14 -12.44 -10.50
N THR A 33 -20.62 -11.51 -11.30
CA THR A 33 -19.20 -11.45 -11.57
C THR A 33 -18.53 -11.21 -10.23
N THR A 34 -18.03 -12.27 -9.60
CA THR A 34 -17.09 -12.15 -8.48
C THR A 34 -15.90 -11.38 -9.05
N ALA A 35 -15.87 -10.06 -8.84
CA ALA A 35 -14.68 -9.28 -9.15
C ALA A 35 -13.52 -9.96 -8.40
N PRO A 36 -12.38 -10.23 -9.07
CA PRO A 36 -11.24 -10.79 -8.38
C PRO A 36 -10.90 -9.81 -7.26
N VAL A 37 -11.02 -10.27 -6.01
CA VAL A 37 -10.44 -9.57 -4.88
C VAL A 37 -8.95 -9.60 -5.16
N THR A 38 -8.40 -8.50 -5.67
CA THR A 38 -6.95 -8.35 -5.74
C THR A 38 -6.49 -8.48 -4.30
N SER A 39 -5.93 -9.63 -3.93
CA SER A 39 -5.26 -9.81 -2.65
C SER A 39 -4.35 -8.62 -2.49
N ALA A 40 -4.65 -7.73 -1.54
CA ALA A 40 -3.82 -6.57 -1.28
C ALA A 40 -2.42 -7.12 -1.03
N SER A 41 -1.50 -6.90 -1.96
CA SER A 41 -0.11 -7.36 -1.84
C SER A 41 0.37 -6.93 -0.46
N ALA A 42 0.80 -7.92 0.34
CA ALA A 42 1.28 -7.65 1.68
C ALA A 42 2.41 -6.64 1.57
N ARG A 43 2.19 -5.44 2.12
CA ARG A 43 3.16 -4.35 2.01
C ARG A 43 4.48 -4.79 2.64
N PRO A 44 5.61 -4.68 1.93
CA PRO A 44 6.89 -5.05 2.51
C PRO A 44 7.20 -4.17 3.71
N VAL A 45 8.00 -4.70 4.62
CA VAL A 45 8.34 -4.05 5.86
C VAL A 45 9.75 -3.46 5.80
N LEU A 46 9.96 -2.38 6.52
CA LEU A 46 11.30 -1.93 6.86
C LEU A 46 11.63 -2.49 8.24
N VAL A 47 12.64 -3.36 8.30
CA VAL A 47 13.09 -3.98 9.55
C VAL A 47 14.08 -3.02 10.22
N ASP A 48 13.83 -2.61 11.45
CA ASP A 48 14.80 -1.82 12.22
C ASP A 48 15.87 -2.71 12.86
N CYS A 49 16.91 -2.13 13.45
CA CYS A 49 18.00 -2.91 14.01
C CYS A 49 17.71 -3.57 15.36
N TYR A 50 16.52 -3.34 15.91
CA TYR A 50 15.98 -4.13 17.00
C TYR A 50 15.14 -5.30 16.48
N PHE A 51 15.14 -5.52 15.15
CA PHE A 51 14.31 -6.51 14.47
C PHE A 51 12.81 -6.27 14.65
N HIS A 52 12.37 -5.01 14.81
CA HIS A 52 10.96 -4.68 14.73
C HIS A 52 10.54 -4.39 13.28
N ARG A 53 9.28 -4.73 13.02
CA ARG A 53 8.61 -4.49 11.74
C ARG A 53 8.05 -3.08 11.69
N ASN A 54 8.46 -2.29 10.70
CA ASN A 54 7.92 -0.95 10.48
C ASN A 54 7.28 -0.80 9.10
N ILE A 55 6.13 -0.11 9.05
CA ILE A 55 5.45 0.32 7.82
C ILE A 55 5.40 1.83 7.83
N ARG A 56 6.05 2.48 6.86
CA ARG A 56 6.12 3.95 6.74
C ARG A 56 6.54 4.66 8.04
N PRO A 57 7.67 4.28 8.67
CA PRO A 57 8.08 4.91 9.92
C PRO A 57 8.42 6.39 9.72
N GLY A 58 8.32 7.18 10.81
CA GLY A 58 8.69 8.60 10.84
C GLY A 58 10.17 8.87 11.04
N ASP A 59 10.91 7.86 11.50
CA ASP A 59 12.35 7.88 11.77
C ASP A 59 12.96 6.50 11.49
N PHE A 60 14.28 6.44 11.35
CA PHE A 60 15.01 5.19 11.13
C PHE A 60 16.50 5.37 11.48
N ILE A 61 17.07 4.49 12.30
CA ILE A 61 18.52 4.52 12.61
C ILE A 61 19.27 3.79 11.50
N LEU A 62 20.26 4.43 10.89
CA LEU A 62 21.11 3.83 9.86
C LEU A 62 22.38 3.20 10.46
N ALA A 63 22.98 3.89 11.43
CA ALA A 63 24.19 3.42 12.11
C ALA A 63 23.81 2.81 13.47
N CYS A 64 23.44 1.52 13.48
CA CYS A 64 22.86 0.92 14.68
C CYS A 64 23.83 0.62 15.81
N GLY A 65 25.14 0.57 15.56
CA GLY A 65 26.13 0.37 16.60
C GLY A 65 26.35 1.62 17.47
N ASP A 66 26.34 2.80 16.85
CA ASP A 66 26.80 4.04 17.49
C ASP A 66 25.80 5.21 17.39
N GLY A 67 24.72 5.07 16.61
CA GLY A 67 23.70 6.09 16.43
C GLY A 67 24.15 7.33 15.63
N ASN A 68 25.33 7.30 15.01
CA ASN A 68 25.94 8.49 14.37
C ASN A 68 25.29 8.88 13.04
N SER A 69 24.37 8.08 12.53
CA SER A 69 23.50 8.43 11.40
C SER A 69 22.08 7.96 11.62
N ARG A 70 21.14 8.90 11.58
CA ARG A 70 19.69 8.64 11.73
C ARG A 70 18.86 9.45 10.74
N LEU A 71 17.75 8.88 10.31
CA LEU A 71 16.73 9.53 9.51
C LEU A 71 15.60 10.00 10.42
N THR A 72 15.09 11.19 10.16
CA THR A 72 13.97 11.80 10.88
C THR A 72 13.04 12.51 9.90
N ALA A 73 11.86 12.90 10.39
CA ALA A 73 10.85 13.61 9.61
C ALA A 73 10.49 12.88 8.29
N LEU A 74 10.49 11.55 8.33
CA LEU A 74 10.21 10.73 7.16
C LEU A 74 8.74 10.90 6.74
N ARG A 75 8.55 11.19 5.46
CA ARG A 75 7.24 11.30 4.80
C ARG A 75 7.26 10.48 3.52
N TRP A 76 6.34 9.52 3.43
CA TRP A 76 6.33 8.51 2.37
C TRP A 76 5.23 8.82 1.35
N SER A 77 5.60 8.95 0.08
CA SER A 77 4.65 9.09 -1.03
C SER A 77 4.26 7.73 -1.61
N GLN A 78 5.19 6.77 -1.63
CA GLN A 78 4.97 5.42 -2.16
C GLN A 78 5.39 4.36 -1.15
N TRP A 79 4.63 3.26 -1.06
CA TRP A 79 4.99 2.07 -0.28
C TRP A 79 4.21 0.86 -0.81
N GLY A 80 4.93 -0.11 -1.38
CA GLY A 80 4.35 -1.32 -1.94
C GLY A 80 5.44 -2.32 -2.34
N PRO A 81 5.07 -3.43 -2.99
CA PRO A 81 6.01 -4.48 -3.42
C PRO A 81 7.11 -3.94 -4.35
N ASP A 82 6.76 -3.02 -5.25
CA ASP A 82 7.73 -2.40 -6.17
C ASP A 82 8.72 -1.43 -5.49
N GLY A 83 8.61 -1.23 -4.18
CA GLY A 83 9.46 -0.34 -3.41
C GLY A 83 8.70 0.73 -2.63
N ALA A 84 9.47 1.51 -1.88
CA ALA A 84 8.98 2.70 -1.19
C ALA A 84 9.76 3.95 -1.60
N LYS A 85 9.09 5.09 -1.58
CA LYS A 85 9.70 6.41 -1.84
C LYS A 85 9.22 7.40 -0.81
N GLY A 86 10.14 8.22 -0.33
CA GLY A 86 9.85 9.25 0.65
C GLY A 86 10.88 10.36 0.66
N VAL A 87 10.66 11.32 1.56
CA VAL A 87 11.58 12.41 1.87
C VAL A 87 11.81 12.45 3.38
N GLY A 88 12.91 13.07 3.80
CA GLY A 88 13.19 13.29 5.20
C GLY A 88 14.53 13.99 5.41
N VAL A 89 15.05 13.88 6.63
CA VAL A 89 16.31 14.50 7.04
C VAL A 89 17.25 13.45 7.60
N ASN A 90 18.45 13.34 7.04
CA ASN A 90 19.52 12.56 7.63
C ASN A 90 20.33 13.44 8.58
N TRP A 91 20.33 13.09 9.86
CA TRP A 91 21.24 13.64 10.85
C TRP A 91 22.50 12.78 10.92
N VAL A 92 23.64 13.39 10.64
CA VAL A 92 24.95 12.72 10.63
C VAL A 92 25.88 13.44 11.61
N ASN A 93 26.50 12.69 12.50
CA ASN A 93 27.53 13.19 13.40
C ASN A 93 28.85 13.38 12.63
N ASP A 94 29.50 14.53 12.77
CA ASP A 94 30.81 14.79 12.18
C ASP A 94 31.95 14.02 12.87
N CYS A 95 31.69 13.44 14.05
CA CYS A 95 32.65 12.71 14.85
C CYS A 95 33.99 13.43 15.07
N THR A 96 33.98 14.76 15.18
CA THR A 96 35.20 15.54 15.38
C THR A 96 35.29 16.08 16.81
N PRO A 97 36.35 15.79 17.59
CA PRO A 97 37.50 14.91 17.29
C PRO A 97 37.21 13.40 17.43
N TYR A 98 36.10 13.03 18.07
CA TYR A 98 35.58 11.66 18.14
C TYR A 98 34.06 11.71 18.29
N CYS A 99 33.37 10.59 18.01
CA CYS A 99 31.91 10.59 17.87
C CYS A 99 31.13 11.06 19.10
N ALA A 100 31.57 10.76 20.32
CA ALA A 100 30.89 11.23 21.52
C ALA A 100 31.03 12.75 21.78
N ALA A 101 32.00 13.43 21.16
CA ALA A 101 32.19 14.88 21.24
C ALA A 101 31.79 15.63 19.95
N GLY A 102 31.40 14.91 18.90
CA GLY A 102 31.07 15.49 17.60
C GLY A 102 29.71 16.21 17.59
N THR A 103 29.43 16.87 16.47
CA THR A 103 28.20 17.61 16.24
C THR A 103 27.35 16.94 15.16
N PHE A 104 26.03 16.86 15.40
CA PHE A 104 25.09 16.39 14.40
C PHE A 104 24.71 17.50 13.43
N HIS A 105 24.82 17.19 12.13
CA HIS A 105 24.44 18.07 11.03
C HIS A 105 23.25 17.47 10.28
N SER A 106 22.32 18.32 9.83
CA SER A 106 21.09 17.90 9.16
C SER A 106 21.18 18.04 7.65
N TYR A 107 20.79 17.00 6.93
CA TYR A 107 20.82 16.96 5.47
C TYR A 107 19.48 16.49 4.89
N PRO A 108 18.79 17.31 4.09
CA PRO A 108 17.58 16.87 3.39
C PRO A 108 17.88 15.77 2.37
N VAL A 109 17.07 14.71 2.39
CA VAL A 109 17.24 13.52 1.54
C VAL A 109 15.93 13.06 0.93
N VAL A 110 16.03 12.51 -0.28
CA VAL A 110 15.02 11.63 -0.89
C VAL A 110 15.41 10.19 -0.58
N ILE A 111 14.46 9.41 -0.06
CA ILE A 111 14.65 8.01 0.34
C ILE A 111 14.01 7.09 -0.69
N ARG A 112 14.70 6.01 -1.05
CA ARG A 112 14.15 4.87 -1.80
C ARG A 112 14.42 3.57 -1.06
N LEU A 113 13.41 2.72 -0.93
CA LEU A 113 13.55 1.35 -0.47
C LEU A 113 13.29 0.39 -1.64
N SER A 114 14.12 -0.65 -1.75
CA SER A 114 14.04 -1.64 -2.82
C SER A 114 14.57 -3.02 -2.40
N GLY A 115 14.48 -3.98 -3.33
CA GLY A 115 14.93 -5.35 -3.12
C GLY A 115 14.06 -6.08 -2.11
N GLU A 116 12.83 -6.40 -2.49
CA GLU A 116 11.91 -7.16 -1.65
C GLU A 116 12.39 -8.62 -1.51
N GLN A 117 12.45 -9.13 -0.29
CA GLN A 117 12.76 -10.52 0.01
C GLN A 117 11.98 -11.00 1.24
N ALA A 118 11.71 -12.31 1.32
CA ALA A 118 11.15 -12.90 2.53
C ALA A 118 12.11 -12.67 3.70
N TRP A 119 11.58 -12.20 4.83
CA TRP A 119 12.39 -11.98 6.02
C TRP A 119 12.73 -13.30 6.68
N LYS A 120 14.01 -13.66 6.79
CA LYS A 120 14.43 -14.99 7.28
C LYS A 120 13.89 -15.32 8.67
N LYS A 121 13.84 -14.34 9.57
CA LYS A 121 13.34 -14.54 10.94
C LYS A 121 11.81 -14.68 11.01
N HIS A 122 11.09 -14.07 10.06
CA HIS A 122 9.63 -14.14 9.97
C HIS A 122 9.18 -14.26 8.50
N PRO A 123 9.24 -15.48 7.91
CA PRO A 123 9.05 -15.68 6.46
C PRO A 123 7.67 -15.27 5.92
N TYR A 124 6.69 -15.08 6.79
CA TYR A 124 5.37 -14.55 6.45
C TYR A 124 5.39 -13.06 6.04
N PHE A 125 6.49 -12.34 6.31
CA PHE A 125 6.67 -10.95 5.91
C PHE A 125 7.72 -10.83 4.81
N GLN A 126 7.41 -10.00 3.82
CA GLN A 126 8.38 -9.47 2.89
C GLN A 126 9.06 -8.24 3.51
N ARG A 127 10.36 -8.07 3.30
CA ARG A 127 11.12 -6.91 3.77
C ARG A 127 11.87 -6.24 2.62
N PHE A 128 12.13 -4.95 2.77
CA PHE A 128 13.13 -4.27 1.94
C PHE A 128 14.54 -4.68 2.36
N THR A 129 15.44 -4.78 1.39
CA THR A 129 16.84 -5.16 1.59
C THR A 129 17.81 -4.03 1.28
N ASN A 130 17.35 -2.99 0.59
CA ASN A 130 18.17 -1.84 0.22
C ASN A 130 17.47 -0.55 0.60
N LEU A 131 18.25 0.40 1.14
CA LEU A 131 17.85 1.77 1.38
C LEU A 131 18.83 2.70 0.68
N SER A 132 18.34 3.55 -0.20
CA SER A 132 19.12 4.60 -0.85
C SER A 132 18.70 5.98 -0.37
N LEU A 133 19.68 6.83 -0.11
CA LEU A 133 19.53 8.25 0.20
C LEU A 133 20.10 9.07 -0.94
N THR A 134 19.29 9.92 -1.54
CA THR A 134 19.75 10.97 -2.45
C THR A 134 19.73 12.28 -1.67
N TYR A 135 20.91 12.80 -1.37
CA TYR A 135 21.07 14.15 -0.83
C TYR A 135 20.57 15.14 -1.89
N THR A 136 19.84 16.19 -1.52
CA THR A 136 19.30 17.15 -2.50
C THR A 136 20.07 18.47 -2.53
N GLY A 137 21.01 18.65 -1.60
CA GLY A 137 21.84 19.84 -1.49
C GLY A 137 23.17 19.50 -0.82
N ALA A 138 23.51 20.23 0.26
CA ALA A 138 24.67 19.93 1.09
C ALA A 138 24.62 18.47 1.61
N ARG A 139 25.81 17.92 1.84
CA ARG A 139 26.04 16.56 2.34
C ARG A 139 27.41 16.52 3.04
N PRO A 140 27.69 15.52 3.88
CA PRO A 140 29.04 15.32 4.40
C PRO A 140 30.07 15.17 3.27
N ASP A 141 31.27 15.72 3.44
CA ASP A 141 32.30 15.78 2.39
C ASP A 141 32.70 14.39 1.85
N THR A 142 32.69 13.39 2.72
CA THR A 142 33.05 12.01 2.37
C THR A 142 31.91 11.24 1.69
N PHE A 143 30.69 11.80 1.64
CA PHE A 143 29.52 11.12 1.12
C PHE A 143 29.33 11.41 -0.37
N LYS A 144 28.84 10.41 -1.10
CA LYS A 144 28.37 10.58 -2.47
C LYS A 144 26.98 11.24 -2.46
N GLN A 145 26.58 11.81 -3.59
CA GLN A 145 25.22 12.37 -3.74
C GLN A 145 24.14 11.31 -3.48
N VAL A 146 24.42 10.07 -3.88
CA VAL A 146 23.57 8.91 -3.60
C VAL A 146 24.36 7.91 -2.78
N MET A 147 23.87 7.63 -1.57
CA MET A 147 24.37 6.58 -0.68
C MET A 147 23.38 5.43 -0.68
N THR A 148 23.85 4.19 -0.80
CA THR A 148 23.01 2.99 -0.72
C THR A 148 23.52 2.09 0.39
N TYR A 149 22.61 1.63 1.23
CA TYR A 149 22.86 0.79 2.39
C TYR A 149 22.13 -0.55 2.20
N SER A 150 22.87 -1.65 2.37
CA SER A 150 22.27 -2.96 2.53
C SER A 150 21.65 -3.05 3.93
N LEU A 151 20.37 -3.38 3.99
CA LEU A 151 19.63 -3.56 5.22
C LEU A 151 19.87 -4.96 5.79
N TRP A 152 20.08 -5.02 7.10
CA TRP A 152 20.31 -6.25 7.86
C TRP A 152 19.13 -7.23 7.77
N ASP A 153 19.36 -8.47 8.20
CA ASP A 153 18.44 -9.61 8.16
C ASP A 153 18.32 -10.31 9.53
#